data_AF-A0A938DE99-F1
#
_entry.id   AF-A0A938DE99-F1
#
_cell.length_a   1.000
_cell.length_b   1.000
_cell.length_c   1.000
_cell.angle_alpha   90.00
_cell.angle_beta   90.00
_cell.angle_gamma   90.00
#
_symmetry.space_group_name_H-M   'P 1'
#
loop_
_entity.id
_entity.type
_entity.pdbx_description
1 polymer ?
#
loop_
_entity_poly.entity_id
_entity_poly.type
_entity_poly.pdbx_seq_one_letter_code
_entity_poly.pdbx_strand_id
1 'polypeptide(L)'
;DRFCMGAAWRSAPEGKRFDAVLDMVRGVRALGMEACVTLGMLNESQARRLVEAGLTAYNHNLDTGPEFYGEIITTRTYQDRLETLKAVRGAGLEMCCGGIIGMGESVKDRAGMLQTLASFDPHPESVPINALVAVEGTPLAGRAQIDLLDLVRMIATTRIVMPKSRVRLSAGRSSLSQEAQILCLVAGANSIFYGEKLLTTNNAGVNEDDALFAALAAREAPATAAS
;
A
#
# COMPACT_ATOMS: atom_id res chain seq x y z
N ASP A 1 8.59 -12.47 5.41
CA ASP A 1 7.32 -11.75 5.64
C ASP A 1 7.52 -10.41 6.31
N ARG A 2 6.58 -9.48 6.09
CA ARG A 2 6.58 -8.13 6.66
C ARG A 2 5.33 -7.91 7.49
N PHE A 3 5.52 -7.55 8.76
CA PHE A 3 4.43 -7.16 9.65
C PHE A 3 4.24 -5.64 9.59
N CYS A 4 3.05 -5.19 9.18
CA CYS A 4 2.72 -3.78 9.05
C CYS A 4 1.81 -3.33 10.19
N MET A 5 2.25 -2.32 10.94
CA MET A 5 1.49 -1.71 12.03
C MET A 5 1.03 -0.31 11.63
N GLY A 6 -0.18 0.08 12.03
CA GLY A 6 -0.72 1.39 11.71
C GLY A 6 -1.29 2.10 12.92
N ALA A 7 -1.13 3.42 12.94
CA ALA A 7 -1.81 4.30 13.89
C ALA A 7 -2.52 5.42 13.13
N ALA A 8 -3.73 5.76 13.54
CA ALA A 8 -4.54 6.83 12.95
C ALA A 8 -4.09 8.22 13.43
N TRP A 9 -2.79 8.51 13.35
CA TRP A 9 -2.22 9.81 13.68
C TRP A 9 -2.01 10.67 12.44
N ARG A 10 -2.19 11.98 12.61
CA ARG A 10 -1.84 12.98 11.59
C ARG A 10 -0.31 13.05 11.43
N SER A 11 0.40 13.17 12.54
CA SER A 11 1.87 13.16 12.63
C SER A 11 2.27 12.18 13.72
N ALA A 12 3.42 11.54 13.56
CA ALA A 12 3.98 10.70 14.61
C ALA A 12 4.14 11.53 15.90
N PRO A 13 3.63 11.05 17.05
CA PRO A 13 3.70 11.78 18.30
C PRO A 13 5.13 11.81 18.83
N GLU A 14 5.35 12.60 19.88
CA GLU A 14 6.60 12.58 20.64
C GLU A 14 6.43 11.82 21.97
N GLY A 15 7.56 11.51 22.59
CA GLY A 15 7.65 10.88 23.92
C GLY A 15 7.05 9.48 23.97
N LYS A 16 6.43 9.14 25.11
CA LYS A 16 6.04 7.76 25.49
C LYS A 16 5.24 7.00 24.43
N ARG A 17 4.38 7.69 23.66
CA ARG A 17 3.58 7.05 22.62
C ARG A 17 4.43 6.58 21.44
N PHE A 18 5.45 7.38 21.08
CA PHE A 18 6.40 7.00 20.04
C PHE A 18 7.38 5.95 20.55
N ASP A 19 7.84 6.08 21.80
CA ASP A 19 8.72 5.08 22.44
C ASP A 19 8.07 3.69 22.45
N ALA A 20 6.77 3.60 22.76
CA ALA A 20 6.02 2.36 22.67
C ALA A 20 6.01 1.76 21.25
N VAL A 21 5.99 2.60 20.20
CA VAL A 21 6.12 2.11 18.81
C VAL A 21 7.52 1.57 18.55
N LEU A 22 8.57 2.21 19.06
CA LEU A 22 9.94 1.69 18.94
C LEU A 22 10.05 0.31 19.60
N ASP A 23 9.44 0.12 20.76
CA ASP A 23 9.41 -1.18 21.45
C ASP A 23 8.64 -2.24 20.64
N MET A 24 7.51 -1.87 20.04
CA MET A 24 6.77 -2.77 19.14
C MET A 24 7.60 -3.15 17.90
N VAL A 25 8.33 -2.20 17.30
CA VAL A 25 9.23 -2.48 16.18
C VAL A 25 10.31 -3.48 16.60
N ARG A 26 10.96 -3.28 17.75
CA ARG A 26 11.96 -4.23 18.27
C ARG A 26 11.36 -5.61 18.51
N GLY A 27 10.16 -5.68 19.05
CA GLY A 27 9.43 -6.94 19.27
C GLY A 27 9.20 -7.71 17.96
N VAL A 28 8.70 -7.03 16.92
CA VAL A 28 8.51 -7.64 15.59
C VAL A 28 9.84 -8.13 15.01
N ARG A 29 10.90 -7.33 15.14
CA ARG A 29 12.23 -7.72 14.64
C ARG A 29 12.81 -8.91 15.38
N ALA A 30 12.54 -9.05 16.68
CA ALA A 30 12.94 -10.21 17.47
C ALA A 30 12.26 -11.51 17.03
N LEU A 31 11.11 -11.43 16.33
CA LEU A 31 10.45 -12.58 15.69
C LEU A 31 11.07 -12.97 14.34
N GLY A 32 12.13 -12.28 13.88
CA GLY A 32 12.78 -12.53 12.59
C GLY A 32 12.02 -11.98 11.38
N MET A 33 11.01 -11.13 11.59
CA MET A 33 10.18 -10.55 10.53
C MET A 33 10.65 -9.16 10.11
N GLU A 34 10.33 -8.70 8.90
CA GLU A 34 10.44 -7.27 8.54
C GLU A 34 9.38 -6.47 9.31
N ALA A 35 9.74 -5.26 9.76
CA ALA A 35 8.83 -4.36 10.45
C ALA A 35 8.49 -3.15 9.57
N CYS A 36 7.21 -2.82 9.49
CA CYS A 36 6.72 -1.64 8.78
C CYS A 36 5.71 -0.88 9.62
N VAL A 37 5.73 0.45 9.58
CA VAL A 37 4.76 1.29 10.29
C VAL A 37 4.15 2.35 9.37
N THR A 38 2.94 2.79 9.70
CA THR A 38 2.32 4.02 9.18
C THR A 38 1.81 4.86 10.34
N LEU A 39 2.50 5.97 10.64
CA LEU A 39 2.24 6.81 11.82
C LEU A 39 1.86 8.26 11.43
N GLY A 40 1.58 8.52 10.16
CA GLY A 40 1.35 9.86 9.63
C GLY A 40 2.62 10.52 9.13
N MET A 41 2.68 11.86 9.22
CA MET A 41 3.89 12.65 8.91
C MET A 41 5.01 12.37 9.91
N LEU A 42 6.24 12.34 9.42
CA LEU A 42 7.44 11.95 10.17
C LEU A 42 8.55 12.98 9.93
N ASN A 43 9.26 13.36 10.98
CA ASN A 43 10.49 14.16 10.85
C ASN A 43 11.76 13.28 10.79
N GLU A 44 12.90 13.86 10.43
CA GLU A 44 14.16 13.13 10.30
C GLU A 44 14.62 12.46 11.60
N SER A 45 14.42 13.09 12.75
CA SER A 45 14.81 12.54 14.06
C SER A 45 14.01 11.27 14.37
N GLN A 46 12.68 11.34 14.19
CA GLN A 46 11.80 10.18 14.35
C GLN A 46 12.15 9.06 13.36
N ALA A 47 12.47 9.39 12.11
CA ALA A 47 12.89 8.41 11.11
C ALA A 47 14.16 7.66 11.53
N ARG A 48 15.19 8.37 12.01
CA ARG A 48 16.42 7.74 12.52
C ARG A 48 16.16 6.84 13.72
N ARG A 49 15.34 7.28 14.67
CA ARG A 49 14.97 6.47 15.84
C ARG A 49 14.22 5.18 15.45
N LEU A 50 13.40 5.22 14.40
CA LEU A 50 12.75 4.02 13.86
C LEU A 50 13.76 3.05 13.23
N VAL A 51 14.75 3.57 12.48
CA VAL A 51 15.86 2.76 11.94
C VAL A 51 16.65 2.11 13.06
N GLU A 52 16.99 2.85 14.12
CA GLU A 52 17.69 2.32 15.30
C GLU A 52 16.89 1.21 16.01
N ALA A 53 15.56 1.31 16.02
CA ALA A 53 14.70 0.25 16.53
C ALA A 53 14.60 -0.98 15.60
N GLY A 54 15.10 -0.87 14.36
CA GLY A 54 15.12 -1.93 13.37
C GLY A 54 13.97 -1.88 12.36
N LEU A 55 13.28 -0.75 12.21
CA LEU A 55 12.23 -0.60 11.21
C LEU A 55 12.80 -0.80 9.80
N THR A 56 12.10 -1.58 8.97
CA THR A 56 12.50 -1.88 7.59
C THR A 56 11.88 -0.91 6.59
N ALA A 57 10.59 -0.61 6.75
CA ALA A 57 9.84 0.20 5.81
C ALA A 57 8.88 1.17 6.50
N TYR A 58 8.60 2.30 5.85
CA TYR A 58 7.60 3.25 6.31
C TYR A 58 6.53 3.46 5.23
N ASN A 59 5.26 3.33 5.62
CA ASN A 59 4.13 3.53 4.72
C ASN A 59 3.61 4.97 4.81
N HIS A 60 3.64 5.67 3.68
CA HIS A 60 3.17 7.04 3.55
C HIS A 60 2.72 7.32 2.11
N ASN A 61 1.42 7.13 1.82
CA ASN A 61 0.87 7.29 0.46
C ASN A 61 0.90 8.73 -0.08
N LEU A 62 0.68 8.91 -1.38
CA LEU A 62 0.29 10.20 -1.96
C LEU A 62 -1.23 10.33 -2.10
N ASP A 63 -1.93 9.20 -2.01
CA ASP A 63 -3.38 9.01 -2.13
C ASP A 63 -3.92 9.29 -3.55
N THR A 64 -3.51 10.39 -4.19
CA THR A 64 -3.88 10.76 -5.57
C THR A 64 -2.83 11.70 -6.19
N GLY A 65 -3.13 12.26 -7.37
CA GLY A 65 -2.30 13.27 -8.02
C GLY A 65 -2.33 14.62 -7.30
N PRO A 66 -1.29 15.45 -7.47
CA PRO A 66 -1.15 16.72 -6.75
C PRO A 66 -2.33 17.67 -6.96
N GLU A 67 -2.85 17.76 -8.19
CA GLU A 67 -3.95 18.66 -8.56
C GLU A 67 -5.29 18.28 -7.92
N PHE A 68 -5.51 17.00 -7.60
CA PHE A 68 -6.76 16.51 -7.01
C PHE A 68 -6.67 16.32 -5.48
N TYR A 69 -5.47 16.38 -4.92
CA TYR A 69 -5.25 16.07 -3.51
C TYR A 69 -6.05 17.00 -2.57
N GLY A 70 -6.14 18.29 -2.89
CA GLY A 70 -6.89 19.28 -2.11
C GLY A 70 -8.40 19.03 -2.03
N GLU A 71 -8.96 18.31 -3.00
CA GLU A 71 -10.38 17.94 -3.02
C GLU A 71 -10.71 16.81 -2.03
N ILE A 72 -9.70 16.02 -1.65
CA ILE A 72 -9.86 14.86 -0.74
C ILE A 72 -9.31 15.16 0.65
N ILE A 73 -8.15 15.83 0.74
CA ILE A 73 -7.43 16.05 1.99
C ILE A 73 -7.06 17.52 2.14
N THR A 74 -7.75 18.21 3.04
CA THR A 74 -7.52 19.65 3.32
C THR A 74 -6.69 19.90 4.57
N THR A 75 -6.56 18.90 5.45
CA THR A 75 -5.89 19.11 6.74
C THR A 75 -4.37 19.21 6.61
N ARG A 76 -3.78 18.73 5.52
CA ARG A 76 -2.33 18.66 5.24
C ARG A 76 -2.12 18.93 3.76
N THR A 77 -0.93 19.34 3.38
CA THR A 77 -0.59 19.63 1.98
C THR A 77 0.01 18.41 1.28
N TYR A 78 0.04 18.44 -0.05
CA TYR A 78 0.78 17.44 -0.83
C TYR A 78 2.29 17.51 -0.51
N GLN A 79 2.82 18.72 -0.32
CA GLN A 79 4.23 18.94 0.03
C GLN A 79 4.59 18.29 1.38
N ASP A 80 3.71 18.35 2.38
CA ASP A 80 3.95 17.69 3.67
C ASP A 80 4.19 16.17 3.50
N ARG A 81 3.51 15.56 2.53
CA ARG A 81 3.68 14.14 2.20
C ARG A 81 5.03 13.87 1.57
N LEU A 82 5.45 14.73 0.64
CA LEU A 82 6.76 14.65 -0.01
C LEU A 82 7.90 14.85 0.98
N GLU A 83 7.80 15.80 1.91
CA GLU A 83 8.80 16.00 2.96
C GLU A 83 8.92 14.79 3.89
N THR A 84 7.79 14.16 4.22
CA THR A 84 7.81 12.91 5.00
C THR A 84 8.54 11.79 4.24
N LEU A 85 8.25 11.62 2.95
CA LEU A 85 8.92 10.61 2.11
C LEU A 85 10.42 10.88 1.97
N LYS A 86 10.81 12.16 1.88
CA LYS A 86 12.21 12.59 1.90
C LYS A 86 12.90 12.23 3.22
N ALA A 87 12.24 12.45 4.37
CA ALA A 87 12.78 12.06 5.66
C ALA A 87 12.93 10.53 5.80
N VAL A 88 11.94 9.76 5.33
CA VAL A 88 11.97 8.29 5.29
C VAL A 88 13.19 7.81 4.48
N ARG A 89 13.35 8.33 3.26
CA ARG A 89 14.48 7.99 2.40
C ARG A 89 15.82 8.44 2.97
N GLY A 90 15.90 9.66 3.48
CA GLY A 90 17.12 10.23 4.06
C GLY A 90 17.62 9.44 5.27
N ALA A 91 16.72 8.75 5.99
CA ALA A 91 17.09 7.84 7.07
C ALA A 91 17.48 6.43 6.60
N GLY A 92 17.27 6.08 5.34
CA GLY A 92 17.55 4.75 4.78
C GLY A 92 16.44 3.72 4.97
N LEU A 93 15.21 4.15 5.24
CA LEU A 93 14.03 3.27 5.29
C LEU A 93 13.49 3.01 3.88
N GLU A 94 12.97 1.80 3.64
CA GLU A 94 12.22 1.54 2.42
C GLU A 94 10.92 2.36 2.38
N MET A 95 10.61 2.93 1.22
CA MET A 95 9.39 3.68 0.98
C MET A 95 8.27 2.74 0.52
N CYS A 96 7.21 2.68 1.31
CA CYS A 96 5.92 2.12 0.90
C CYS A 96 4.96 3.27 0.60
N CYS A 97 4.77 3.59 -0.68
CA CYS A 97 4.05 4.79 -1.11
C CYS A 97 3.23 4.52 -2.37
N GLY A 98 1.92 4.76 -2.30
CA GLY A 98 1.01 4.64 -3.44
C GLY A 98 -0.25 5.47 -3.24
N GLY A 99 -1.41 4.96 -3.63
CA GLY A 99 -2.66 5.72 -3.50
C GLY A 99 -3.95 4.93 -3.63
N ILE A 100 -5.05 5.66 -3.82
CA ILE A 100 -6.43 5.17 -3.82
C ILE A 100 -7.09 5.57 -5.14
N ILE A 101 -7.80 4.65 -5.75
CA ILE A 101 -8.51 4.83 -7.02
C ILE A 101 -10.02 4.75 -6.77
N GLY A 102 -10.79 5.62 -7.41
CA GLY A 102 -12.25 5.68 -7.27
C GLY A 102 -12.77 6.75 -6.29
N MET A 103 -11.93 7.71 -5.89
CA MET A 103 -12.32 8.86 -5.06
C MET A 103 -13.07 9.95 -5.83
N GLY A 104 -13.09 9.85 -7.16
CA GLY A 104 -13.63 10.86 -8.08
C GLY A 104 -12.54 11.54 -8.91
N GLU A 105 -11.29 11.09 -8.77
CA GLU A 105 -10.14 11.54 -9.54
C GLU A 105 -10.28 11.14 -11.03
N SER A 106 -9.78 11.99 -11.91
CA SER A 106 -9.70 11.69 -13.35
C SER A 106 -8.52 10.78 -13.69
N VAL A 107 -8.48 10.25 -14.91
CA VAL A 107 -7.31 9.52 -15.41
C VAL A 107 -6.03 10.38 -15.37
N LYS A 108 -6.15 11.70 -15.59
CA LYS A 108 -5.02 12.63 -15.50
C LYS A 108 -4.47 12.71 -14.08
N ASP A 109 -5.34 12.69 -13.08
CA ASP A 109 -4.93 12.74 -11.67
C ASP A 109 -4.22 11.44 -11.25
N ARG A 110 -4.73 10.28 -11.71
CA ARG A 110 -4.06 8.98 -11.52
C ARG A 110 -2.66 8.97 -12.17
N ALA A 111 -2.56 9.49 -13.39
CA ALA A 111 -1.28 9.62 -14.09
C ALA A 111 -0.33 10.59 -13.36
N GLY A 112 -0.85 11.70 -12.84
CA GLY A 112 -0.08 12.65 -12.03
C GLY A 112 0.48 12.00 -10.76
N MET A 113 -0.28 11.15 -10.08
CA MET A 113 0.22 10.36 -8.95
C MET A 113 1.38 9.45 -9.37
N LEU A 114 1.21 8.67 -10.45
CA LEU A 114 2.25 7.77 -10.94
C LEU A 114 3.50 8.52 -11.41
N GLN A 115 3.33 9.69 -12.03
CA GLN A 115 4.42 10.57 -12.41
C GLN A 115 5.23 11.02 -11.19
N THR A 116 4.57 11.43 -10.10
CA THR A 116 5.25 11.76 -8.85
C THR A 116 5.97 10.55 -8.26
N LEU A 117 5.32 9.37 -8.23
CA LEU A 117 5.96 8.16 -7.69
C LEU A 117 7.18 7.72 -8.52
N ALA A 118 7.12 7.86 -9.84
CA ALA A 118 8.19 7.51 -10.75
C ALA A 118 9.32 8.58 -10.79
N SER A 119 9.13 9.77 -10.22
CA SER A 119 10.17 10.80 -10.16
C SER A 119 11.16 10.60 -9.00
N PHE A 120 10.82 9.75 -8.04
CA PHE A 120 11.73 9.36 -6.97
C PHE A 120 12.88 8.51 -7.51
N ASP A 121 14.12 8.82 -7.11
CA ASP A 121 15.30 8.01 -7.42
C ASP A 121 15.94 7.47 -6.12
N PRO A 122 15.98 6.14 -5.90
CA PRO A 122 15.30 5.09 -6.68
C PRO A 122 13.76 5.20 -6.58
N HIS A 123 13.00 4.46 -7.39
CA HIS A 123 11.53 4.37 -7.19
C HIS A 123 11.18 3.81 -5.79
N PRO A 124 9.96 4.04 -5.27
CA PRO A 124 9.52 3.41 -4.03
C PRO A 124 9.60 1.88 -4.11
N GLU A 125 10.08 1.24 -3.04
CA GLU A 125 10.29 -0.21 -3.00
C GLU A 125 8.95 -0.96 -3.01
N SER A 126 7.90 -0.36 -2.45
CA SER A 126 6.53 -0.90 -2.49
C SER A 126 5.53 0.19 -2.87
N VAL A 127 4.71 -0.09 -3.88
CA VAL A 127 3.68 0.82 -4.39
C VAL A 127 2.29 0.18 -4.21
N PRO A 128 1.57 0.47 -3.12
CA PRO A 128 0.20 0.01 -2.91
C PRO A 128 -0.80 0.77 -3.79
N ILE A 129 -1.60 0.04 -4.54
CA ILE A 129 -2.74 0.57 -5.29
C ILE A 129 -4.00 0.03 -4.61
N ASN A 130 -4.77 0.95 -4.04
CA ASN A 130 -5.99 0.65 -3.30
C ASN A 130 -7.21 1.03 -4.14
N ALA A 131 -8.27 0.23 -4.09
CA ALA A 131 -9.59 0.70 -4.51
C ALA A 131 -10.25 1.42 -3.33
N LEU A 132 -11.01 2.48 -3.60
CA LEU A 132 -11.81 3.16 -2.58
C LEU A 132 -12.77 2.16 -1.94
N VAL A 133 -12.69 2.03 -0.62
CA VAL A 133 -13.73 1.38 0.18
C VAL A 133 -14.66 2.48 0.69
N ALA A 134 -15.84 2.59 0.10
CA ALA A 134 -16.84 3.56 0.54
C ALA A 134 -17.42 3.11 1.90
N VAL A 135 -17.20 3.92 2.94
CA VAL A 135 -17.64 3.64 4.31
C VAL A 135 -18.68 4.67 4.71
N GLU A 136 -19.80 4.19 5.27
CA GLU A 136 -20.86 5.04 5.81
C GLU A 136 -20.31 6.05 6.83
N GLY A 137 -20.83 7.28 6.78
CA GLY A 137 -20.34 8.39 7.62
C GLY A 137 -19.12 9.12 7.07
N THR A 138 -18.49 8.62 5.98
CA THR A 138 -17.45 9.38 5.26
C THR A 138 -18.06 10.22 4.14
N PRO A 139 -17.44 11.34 3.73
CA PRO A 139 -17.90 12.13 2.58
C PRO A 139 -17.96 11.35 1.26
N LEU A 140 -17.26 10.22 1.17
CA LEU A 140 -17.19 9.37 -0.02
C LEU A 140 -18.11 8.14 0.05
N ALA A 141 -18.98 8.02 1.06
CA ALA A 141 -19.85 6.86 1.27
C ALA A 141 -20.76 6.53 0.07
N GLY A 142 -21.21 7.55 -0.67
CA GLY A 142 -22.08 7.38 -1.84
C GLY A 142 -21.37 7.18 -3.17
N ARG A 143 -20.03 7.06 -3.18
CA ARG A 143 -19.28 6.86 -4.42
C ARG A 143 -19.52 5.45 -4.97
N ALA A 144 -19.72 5.37 -6.29
CA ALA A 144 -19.77 4.09 -6.98
C ALA A 144 -18.41 3.38 -6.88
N GLN A 145 -18.44 2.05 -6.90
CA GLN A 145 -17.21 1.26 -7.01
C GLN A 145 -16.49 1.58 -8.31
N ILE A 146 -15.16 1.58 -8.25
CA ILE A 146 -14.33 1.74 -9.44
C ILE A 146 -14.55 0.58 -10.40
N ASP A 147 -14.51 0.87 -11.70
CA ASP A 147 -14.50 -0.18 -12.72
C ASP A 147 -13.27 -1.09 -12.53
N LEU A 148 -13.49 -2.41 -12.59
CA LEU A 148 -12.43 -3.38 -12.32
C LEU A 148 -11.31 -3.33 -13.37
N LEU A 149 -11.62 -3.03 -14.63
CA LEU A 149 -10.62 -2.86 -15.67
C LEU A 149 -9.82 -1.58 -15.50
N ASP A 150 -10.41 -0.53 -14.91
CA ASP A 150 -9.68 0.67 -14.51
C ASP A 150 -8.65 0.37 -13.41
N LEU A 151 -9.01 -0.45 -12.41
CA LEU A 151 -8.07 -0.90 -11.38
C LEU A 151 -6.94 -1.74 -12.00
N VAL A 152 -7.27 -2.70 -12.87
CA VAL A 152 -6.29 -3.53 -13.59
C VAL A 152 -5.35 -2.66 -14.43
N ARG A 153 -5.89 -1.67 -15.16
CA ARG A 153 -5.09 -0.73 -15.97
C ARG A 153 -4.16 0.10 -15.09
N MET A 154 -4.61 0.51 -13.90
CA MET A 154 -3.77 1.21 -12.94
C MET A 154 -2.60 0.33 -12.48
N ILE A 155 -2.86 -0.93 -12.14
CA ILE A 155 -1.82 -1.90 -11.76
C ILE A 155 -0.81 -2.11 -12.90
N ALA A 156 -1.30 -2.36 -14.12
CA ALA A 156 -0.45 -2.56 -15.29
C ALA A 156 0.44 -1.34 -15.56
N THR A 157 -0.14 -0.15 -15.52
CA THR A 157 0.59 1.11 -15.73
C THR A 157 1.65 1.29 -14.64
N THR A 158 1.30 1.04 -13.38
CA THR A 158 2.22 1.10 -12.24
C THR A 158 3.42 0.16 -12.44
N ARG A 159 3.18 -1.08 -12.86
CA ARG A 159 4.24 -2.06 -13.17
C ARG A 159 5.16 -1.58 -14.29
N ILE A 160 4.60 -1.01 -15.36
CA ILE A 160 5.38 -0.54 -16.51
C ILE A 160 6.30 0.62 -16.11
N VAL A 161 5.77 1.62 -15.41
CA VAL A 161 6.55 2.83 -15.06
C VAL A 161 7.51 2.59 -13.89
N MET A 162 7.23 1.62 -13.02
CA MET A 162 8.07 1.27 -11.87
C MET A 162 8.40 -0.24 -11.86
N PRO A 163 9.23 -0.73 -12.81
CA PRO A 163 9.40 -2.16 -13.06
C PRO A 163 10.03 -2.94 -11.91
N LYS A 164 10.85 -2.29 -11.08
CA LYS A 164 11.53 -2.92 -9.93
C LYS A 164 10.74 -2.86 -8.62
N SER A 165 9.67 -2.08 -8.56
CA SER A 165 8.87 -1.90 -7.35
C SER A 165 7.97 -3.10 -7.09
N ARG A 166 7.69 -3.39 -5.81
CA ARG A 166 6.61 -4.31 -5.43
C ARG A 166 5.27 -3.59 -5.61
N VAL A 167 4.46 -4.01 -6.56
CA VAL A 167 3.13 -3.43 -6.78
C VAL A 167 2.14 -4.20 -5.93
N ARG A 168 1.56 -3.54 -4.93
CA ARG A 168 0.69 -4.20 -3.94
C ARG A 168 -0.78 -3.97 -4.26
N LEU A 169 -1.53 -5.04 -4.42
CA LEU A 169 -2.99 -5.04 -4.44
C LEU A 169 -3.48 -5.11 -2.99
N SER A 170 -3.95 -3.99 -2.44
CA SER A 170 -4.22 -3.85 -0.99
C SER A 170 -5.69 -3.63 -0.66
N ALA A 171 -6.10 -2.43 -0.22
CA ALA A 171 -7.46 -2.19 0.26
C ALA A 171 -8.49 -2.24 -0.88
N GLY A 172 -9.69 -2.74 -0.56
CA GLY A 172 -10.77 -3.00 -1.52
C GLY A 172 -10.71 -4.38 -2.18
N ARG A 173 -9.68 -5.18 -1.90
CA ARG A 173 -9.52 -6.51 -2.49
C ARG A 173 -10.67 -7.48 -2.19
N SER A 174 -11.25 -7.41 -0.99
CA SER A 174 -12.40 -8.24 -0.59
C SER A 174 -13.68 -7.96 -1.41
N SER A 175 -13.75 -6.83 -2.14
CA SER A 175 -14.84 -6.55 -3.08
C SER A 175 -14.57 -7.01 -4.51
N LEU A 176 -13.39 -7.58 -4.78
CA LEU A 176 -13.00 -8.07 -6.11
C LEU A 176 -13.34 -9.54 -6.26
N SER A 177 -13.86 -9.94 -7.42
CA SER A 177 -13.97 -11.36 -7.76
C SER A 177 -12.60 -12.02 -7.84
N GLN A 178 -12.56 -13.35 -7.76
CA GLN A 178 -11.31 -14.11 -7.88
C GLN A 178 -10.61 -13.83 -9.22
N GLU A 179 -11.35 -13.75 -10.32
CA GLU A 179 -10.84 -13.46 -11.65
C GLU A 179 -10.25 -12.04 -11.74
N ALA A 180 -10.90 -11.06 -11.10
CA ALA A 180 -10.38 -9.69 -11.06
C ALA A 180 -9.06 -9.60 -10.28
N GLN A 181 -8.94 -10.34 -9.17
CA GLN A 181 -7.68 -10.44 -8.42
C GLN A 181 -6.59 -11.13 -9.25
N ILE A 182 -6.90 -12.25 -9.90
CA ILE A 182 -6.00 -12.95 -10.84
C ILE A 182 -5.53 -11.99 -11.93
N LEU A 183 -6.45 -11.24 -12.54
CA LEU A 183 -6.12 -10.29 -13.60
C LEU A 183 -5.20 -9.16 -13.11
N CYS A 184 -5.39 -8.67 -11.89
CA CYS A 184 -4.46 -7.71 -11.27
C CYS A 184 -3.06 -8.32 -11.06
N LEU A 185 -2.98 -9.57 -10.61
CA LEU A 185 -1.70 -10.27 -10.41
C LEU A 185 -0.98 -10.50 -11.74
N VAL A 186 -1.69 -10.95 -12.77
CA VAL A 186 -1.17 -11.08 -14.14
C VAL A 186 -0.74 -9.72 -14.71
N ALA A 187 -1.48 -8.65 -14.44
CA ALA A 187 -1.14 -7.30 -14.89
C ALA A 187 0.13 -6.73 -14.25
N GLY A 188 0.58 -7.29 -13.11
CA GLY A 188 1.85 -6.95 -12.50
C GLY A 188 1.83 -6.71 -10.99
N ALA A 189 0.69 -6.87 -10.32
CA ALA A 189 0.68 -6.92 -8.86
C ALA A 189 1.45 -8.16 -8.37
N ASN A 190 2.27 -8.00 -7.34
CA ASN A 190 3.10 -9.08 -6.79
C ASN A 190 3.22 -9.00 -5.26
N SER A 191 2.27 -8.33 -4.60
CA SER A 191 2.17 -8.22 -3.15
C SER A 191 0.70 -8.03 -2.76
N ILE A 192 0.29 -8.63 -1.64
CA ILE A 192 -1.03 -8.47 -1.03
C ILE A 192 -0.87 -8.29 0.48
N PHE A 193 -1.93 -7.85 1.17
CA PHE A 193 -2.04 -8.02 2.63
C PHE A 193 -2.73 -9.35 2.93
N TYR A 194 -2.11 -10.15 3.78
CA TYR A 194 -2.63 -11.44 4.25
C TYR A 194 -3.16 -11.32 5.68
N GLY A 195 -4.27 -12.00 5.98
CA GLY A 195 -4.97 -11.98 7.28
C GLY A 195 -6.40 -11.45 7.18
N GLU A 196 -7.19 -11.61 8.24
CA GLU A 196 -8.65 -11.39 8.22
C GLU A 196 -9.08 -9.92 8.13
N LYS A 197 -8.23 -8.99 8.56
CA LYS A 197 -8.54 -7.56 8.66
C LYS A 197 -7.35 -6.70 8.25
N LEU A 198 -7.64 -5.55 7.62
CA LEU A 198 -6.68 -4.46 7.44
C LEU A 198 -6.70 -3.55 8.69
N LEU A 199 -6.57 -2.24 8.52
CA LEU A 199 -6.58 -1.30 9.64
C LEU A 199 -7.96 -1.19 10.30
N THR A 200 -9.01 -1.05 9.50
CA THR A 200 -10.39 -0.88 9.98
C THR A 200 -11.42 -1.71 9.22
N THR A 201 -11.11 -2.14 7.99
CA THR A 201 -12.00 -2.91 7.12
C THR A 201 -11.61 -4.39 7.10
N ASN A 202 -12.59 -5.25 6.79
CA ASN A 202 -12.31 -6.66 6.52
C ASN A 202 -11.36 -6.79 5.32
N ASN A 203 -10.58 -7.88 5.31
CA ASN A 203 -9.77 -8.30 4.17
C ASN A 203 -10.39 -9.57 3.57
N ALA A 204 -9.67 -10.24 2.65
CA ALA A 204 -10.04 -11.56 2.16
C ALA A 204 -10.24 -12.55 3.33
N GLY A 205 -11.24 -13.41 3.20
CA GLY A 205 -11.61 -14.39 4.21
C GLY A 205 -10.58 -15.50 4.41
N VAL A 206 -10.75 -16.29 5.47
CA VAL A 206 -9.91 -17.45 5.76
C VAL A 206 -9.94 -18.42 4.55
N ASN A 207 -8.77 -18.82 4.07
CA ASN A 207 -8.54 -19.68 2.89
C ASN A 207 -8.84 -19.07 1.51
N GLU A 208 -9.37 -17.85 1.39
CA GLU A 208 -9.59 -17.22 0.07
C GLU A 208 -8.26 -16.93 -0.63
N ASP A 209 -7.25 -16.51 0.13
CA ASP A 209 -5.90 -16.28 -0.38
C ASP A 209 -5.25 -17.58 -0.87
N ASP A 210 -5.45 -18.68 -0.14
CA ASP A 210 -4.93 -19.99 -0.53
C ASP A 210 -5.60 -20.48 -1.83
N ALA A 211 -6.91 -20.29 -1.96
CA ALA A 211 -7.66 -20.62 -3.16
C ALA A 211 -7.22 -19.76 -4.37
N LEU A 212 -6.95 -18.47 -4.15
CA LEU A 212 -6.43 -17.56 -5.17
C LEU A 212 -5.05 -18.02 -5.67
N PHE A 213 -4.12 -18.33 -4.75
CA PHE A 213 -2.79 -18.79 -5.13
C PHE A 213 -2.81 -20.18 -5.76
N ALA A 214 -3.69 -21.08 -5.32
CA ALA A 214 -3.90 -22.38 -5.95
C ALA A 214 -4.42 -22.24 -7.39
N ALA A 215 -5.32 -21.28 -7.65
CA ALA A 215 -5.82 -21.01 -8.99
C ALA A 215 -4.75 -20.44 -9.95
N LEU A 216 -3.75 -19.72 -9.40
CA LEU A 216 -2.61 -19.19 -10.15
C LEU A 216 -1.47 -20.20 -10.32
N ALA A 217 -1.42 -21.23 -9.49
CA ALA A 217 -0.40 -22.25 -9.57
C ALA A 217 -0.46 -22.97 -10.93
N ALA A 218 0.71 -23.37 -11.43
CA ALA A 218 0.78 -24.18 -12.64
C ALA A 218 -0.07 -25.44 -12.44
N ARG A 219 -0.98 -25.72 -13.38
CA ARG A 219 -1.70 -26.99 -13.38
C ARG A 219 -0.69 -28.09 -13.63
N GLU A 220 -0.63 -29.08 -12.75
CA GLU A 220 0.13 -30.30 -13.03
C GLU A 220 -0.36 -30.88 -14.36
N ALA A 221 0.57 -31.17 -15.26
CA ALA A 221 0.22 -31.88 -16.48
C ALA A 221 -0.41 -33.23 -16.06
N PRO A 222 -1.53 -33.65 -16.67
CA PRO A 222 -2.07 -34.97 -16.39
C PRO A 222 -0.95 -35.98 -16.63
N ALA A 223 -0.71 -36.84 -15.63
CA ALA A 223 0.31 -37.88 -15.73
C ALA A 223 0.10 -38.61 -17.06
N THR A 224 1.08 -38.53 -17.97
CA THR A 224 1.03 -39.28 -19.21
C THR A 224 0.92 -40.75 -18.83
N ALA A 225 -0.26 -41.34 -19.05
CA ALA A 225 -0.46 -42.76 -18.91
C ALA A 225 0.59 -43.44 -19.78
N ALA A 226 1.58 -44.07 -19.14
CA ALA A 226 2.59 -44.83 -19.84
C ALA A 226 1.89 -45.95 -20.60
N SER A 227 1.94 -45.88 -21.93
CA SER A 227 1.52 -46.94 -22.85
C SER A 227 2.52 -48.08 -22.85
#